data_AF-A0A8E0QXB8-F1
#
_entry.id   AF-A0A8E0QXB8-F1
#
_cell.length_a   1.000
_cell.length_b   1.000
_cell.length_c   1.000
_cell.angle_alpha   90.00
_cell.angle_beta   90.00
_cell.angle_gamma   90.00
#
_symmetry.space_group_name_H-M   'P 1'
#
loop_
_entity.id
_entity.type
_entity.pdbx_description
1 polymer ?
#
loop_
_entity_poly.entity_id
_entity_poly.type
_entity_poly.pdbx_seq_one_letter_code
_entity_poly.pdbx_strand_id
1 'polypeptide(L)'
;MGVNLCAQLGEDRQSEIVKIFKEIGSTYNSHRGIWAAPLVSLRRRKLASRLNVLLRGFISETFEEVKRASQTNATARLGSCSILTLILQDANELTPAIMDRTCDQLKTFLFAGHDTTSILLQWALYELSRTPRAMNAIRRELDYIFGPDTSPSSVGNILLSEDGKALLSKMQYTSAVIKETLRLYPPSGSARYSERGSGLTLRLPNGRFCCVDGMVLYNCATIIQRDETMYGESKDEFAPERWLRDDELNMHLSQNKDHDRYREARFVGPPSAWRPFERGPRNCIGQELAMIEARLILASVVRRYDFVKVGLGEITMDENGQPALNSHDQYETKSKLYNVITSFPVPRPAFAFCWLTSCVEDVTGNSKTHRWDENESEAKRKSV
;
A
#
# COMPACT_ATOMS: atom_id res chain seq x y z
N MET A 1 7.70 -2.61 16.75
CA MET A 1 6.82 -1.47 17.11
C MET A 1 5.39 -1.92 17.33
N GLY A 2 4.77 -2.65 16.39
CA GLY A 2 3.38 -3.13 16.53
C GLY A 2 3.08 -3.89 17.82
N VAL A 3 3.92 -4.86 18.20
CA VAL A 3 3.77 -5.64 19.45
C VAL A 3 3.90 -4.75 20.70
N ASN A 4 4.92 -3.89 20.76
CA ASN A 4 5.14 -2.96 21.88
C ASN A 4 4.00 -1.94 22.03
N LEU A 5 3.28 -1.66 20.94
CA LEU A 5 2.13 -0.77 20.91
C LEU A 5 0.78 -1.50 21.01
N CYS A 6 0.80 -2.82 21.21
CA CYS A 6 -0.39 -3.68 21.25
C CYS A 6 -1.30 -3.53 20.01
N ALA A 7 -0.73 -3.19 18.85
CA ALA A 7 -1.49 -2.87 17.64
C ALA A 7 -2.28 -4.08 17.09
N GLN A 8 -1.80 -5.29 17.38
CA GLN A 8 -2.40 -6.57 16.98
C GLN A 8 -3.61 -6.98 17.84
N LEU A 9 -3.84 -6.33 18.98
CA LEU A 9 -4.93 -6.66 19.88
C LEU A 9 -6.24 -5.98 19.46
N GLY A 10 -7.35 -6.38 20.08
CA GLY A 10 -8.64 -5.70 19.97
C GLY A 10 -8.54 -4.21 20.34
N GLU A 11 -9.47 -3.40 19.83
CA GLU A 11 -9.42 -1.94 19.99
C GLU A 11 -9.38 -1.53 21.47
N ASP A 12 -10.05 -2.25 22.35
CA ASP A 12 -10.01 -2.07 23.80
C ASP A 12 -8.56 -2.14 24.36
N ARG A 13 -7.77 -3.09 23.88
CA ARG A 13 -6.40 -3.40 24.34
C ARG A 13 -5.29 -2.72 23.53
N GLN A 14 -5.61 -1.99 22.48
CA GLN A 14 -4.63 -1.22 21.71
C GLN A 14 -4.10 -0.04 22.53
N SER A 15 -2.81 0.27 22.35
CA SER A 15 -2.21 1.46 22.96
C SER A 15 -2.90 2.74 22.51
N GLU A 16 -2.82 3.76 23.34
CA GLU A 16 -3.38 5.07 23.04
C GLU A 16 -2.75 5.71 21.80
N ILE A 17 -1.46 5.41 21.54
CA ILE A 17 -0.74 5.83 20.32
C ILE A 17 -1.47 5.31 19.07
N VAL A 18 -1.80 4.01 19.03
CA VAL A 18 -2.49 3.39 17.87
C VAL A 18 -3.89 3.97 17.70
N LYS A 19 -4.63 4.17 18.80
CA LYS A 19 -5.97 4.76 18.78
C LYS A 19 -5.96 6.19 18.23
N ILE A 20 -5.07 7.04 18.74
CA ILE A 20 -4.94 8.43 18.27
C ILE A 20 -4.49 8.47 16.82
N PHE A 21 -3.57 7.58 16.41
CA PHE A 21 -3.12 7.50 15.03
C PHE A 21 -4.29 7.19 14.06
N LYS A 22 -5.11 6.18 14.38
CA LYS A 22 -6.34 5.88 13.62
C LYS A 22 -7.32 7.05 13.62
N GLU A 23 -7.51 7.70 14.77
CA GLU A 23 -8.40 8.85 14.89
C GLU A 23 -7.94 10.01 14.00
N ILE A 24 -6.63 10.32 13.99
CA ILE A 24 -6.04 11.32 13.10
C ILE A 24 -6.34 10.98 11.64
N GLY A 25 -6.09 9.73 11.22
CA GLY A 25 -6.40 9.25 9.87
C GLY A 25 -7.87 9.45 9.50
N SER A 26 -8.79 9.09 10.41
CA SER A 26 -10.24 9.25 10.20
C SER A 26 -10.66 10.70 9.93
N THR A 27 -9.94 11.68 10.48
CA THR A 27 -10.23 13.10 10.22
C THR A 27 -9.96 13.53 8.79
N TYR A 28 -9.15 12.78 8.03
CA TYR A 28 -8.90 13.06 6.61
C TYR A 28 -9.95 12.43 5.69
N ASN A 29 -10.67 11.41 6.18
CA ASN A 29 -11.75 10.75 5.44
C ASN A 29 -13.13 11.37 5.73
N SER A 30 -13.25 12.30 6.67
CA SER A 30 -14.53 12.92 6.99
C SER A 30 -14.89 14.00 5.96
N HIS A 31 -15.92 13.76 5.16
CA HIS A 31 -16.55 14.72 4.25
C HIS A 31 -17.35 15.79 5.02
N ARG A 32 -16.71 16.52 5.93
CA ARG A 32 -17.33 17.69 6.54
C ARG A 32 -16.98 18.89 5.65
N GLY A 33 -18.00 19.60 5.16
CA GLY A 33 -17.83 20.72 4.23
C GLY A 33 -16.88 21.81 4.77
N ILE A 34 -16.46 22.74 3.89
CA ILE A 34 -15.42 23.76 4.14
C ILE A 34 -15.60 24.49 5.50
N TRP A 35 -16.84 24.72 5.92
CA TRP A 35 -17.20 25.36 7.20
C TRP A 35 -16.73 24.61 8.45
N ALA A 36 -16.55 23.29 8.39
CA ALA A 36 -16.02 22.50 9.49
C ALA A 36 -14.48 22.46 9.53
N ALA A 37 -13.80 23.01 8.51
CA ALA A 37 -12.34 22.94 8.39
C ALA A 37 -11.58 23.52 9.61
N PRO A 38 -11.99 24.64 10.23
CA PRO A 38 -11.32 25.15 11.44
C PRO A 38 -11.41 24.17 12.62
N LEU A 39 -12.60 23.60 12.85
CA LEU A 39 -12.83 22.63 13.93
C LEU A 39 -12.06 21.33 13.71
N VAL A 40 -12.05 20.82 12.48
CA VAL A 40 -11.26 19.63 12.10
C VAL A 40 -9.76 19.91 12.28
N SER A 41 -9.29 21.10 11.91
CA SER A 41 -7.90 21.50 12.08
C SER A 41 -7.49 21.59 13.55
N LEU A 42 -8.34 22.18 14.40
CA LEU A 42 -8.12 22.22 15.85
C LEU A 42 -8.09 20.81 16.44
N ARG A 43 -9.02 19.93 16.03
CA ARG A 43 -9.04 18.52 16.44
C ARG A 43 -7.74 17.82 16.06
N ARG A 44 -7.28 17.97 14.81
CA ARG A 44 -6.00 17.40 14.32
C ARG A 44 -4.81 17.91 15.14
N ARG A 45 -4.74 19.21 15.45
CA ARG A 45 -3.67 19.76 16.30
C ARG A 45 -3.70 19.20 17.71
N LYS A 46 -4.89 19.07 18.32
CA LYS A 46 -5.04 18.47 19.65
C LYS A 46 -4.58 17.01 19.66
N LEU A 47 -5.01 16.22 18.67
CA LEU A 47 -4.59 14.82 18.52
C LEU A 47 -3.09 14.69 18.26
N ALA A 48 -2.52 15.51 17.38
CA ALA A 48 -1.09 15.51 17.08
C ALA A 48 -0.25 15.90 18.32
N SER A 49 -0.70 16.89 19.10
CA SER A 49 -0.05 17.27 20.35
C SER A 49 -0.06 16.12 21.36
N ARG A 50 -1.21 15.46 21.54
CA ARG A 50 -1.34 14.29 22.42
C ARG A 50 -0.45 13.14 21.96
N LEU A 51 -0.44 12.84 20.65
CA LEU A 51 0.42 11.83 20.05
C LEU A 51 1.91 12.14 20.30
N ASN A 52 2.32 13.41 20.17
CA ASN A 52 3.69 13.83 20.45
C ASN A 52 4.10 13.54 21.90
N VAL A 53 3.22 13.85 22.87
CA VAL A 53 3.50 13.58 24.30
C VAL A 53 3.72 12.09 24.52
N LEU A 54 2.84 11.24 23.99
CA LEU A 54 2.94 9.79 24.14
C LEU A 54 4.18 9.21 23.46
N LEU A 55 4.49 9.66 22.23
CA LEU A 55 5.68 9.21 21.51
C LEU A 55 6.96 9.61 22.24
N ARG A 56 7.03 10.82 22.80
CA ARG A 56 8.18 11.25 23.61
C ARG A 56 8.37 10.35 24.83
N GLY A 57 7.28 10.02 25.54
CA GLY A 57 7.33 9.07 26.66
C GLY A 57 7.88 7.71 26.24
N PHE A 58 7.32 7.15 25.16
CA PHE A 58 7.73 5.85 24.62
C PHE A 58 9.21 5.82 24.15
N ILE A 59 9.68 6.91 23.53
CA ILE A 59 11.09 7.04 23.12
C ILE A 59 11.99 7.09 24.35
N SER A 60 11.64 7.87 25.37
CA SER A 60 12.42 7.96 26.62
C SER A 60 12.51 6.61 27.32
N GLU A 61 11.39 5.88 27.44
CA GLU A 61 11.37 4.53 28.03
C GLU A 61 12.26 3.56 27.25
N THR A 62 12.15 3.56 25.92
CA THR A 62 12.96 2.69 25.06
C THR A 62 14.45 3.06 25.13
N PHE A 63 14.78 4.34 25.22
CA PHE A 63 16.17 4.80 25.36
C PHE A 63 16.81 4.28 26.65
N GLU A 64 16.08 4.36 27.77
CA GLU A 64 16.55 3.84 29.05
C GLU A 64 16.68 2.31 29.04
N GLU A 65 15.83 1.59 28.32
CA GLU A 65 15.99 0.15 28.09
C GLU A 65 17.26 -0.18 27.30
N VAL A 66 17.50 0.54 26.20
CA VAL A 66 18.69 0.37 25.36
C VAL A 66 19.98 0.64 26.16
N LYS A 67 19.99 1.71 26.96
CA LYS A 67 21.13 2.07 27.80
C LYS A 67 21.42 1.05 28.90
N ARG A 68 20.37 0.51 29.55
CA ARG A 68 20.54 -0.57 30.55
C ARG A 68 21.08 -1.86 29.93
N ALA A 69 20.64 -2.19 28.72
CA ALA A 69 21.09 -3.38 28.03
C ALA A 69 22.54 -3.26 27.49
N SER A 70 22.95 -2.07 27.06
CA SER A 70 24.33 -1.82 26.62
C SER A 70 25.34 -1.94 27.78
N GLN A 71 24.96 -1.50 28.98
CA GLN A 71 25.78 -1.60 30.19
C GLN A 71 25.98 -3.03 30.71
N THR A 72 25.04 -3.94 30.43
CA THR A 72 25.06 -5.31 30.96
C THR A 72 25.74 -6.32 30.03
N ASN A 73 26.39 -5.87 28.95
CA ASN A 73 26.84 -6.74 27.83
C ASN A 73 25.75 -7.71 27.33
N ALA A 74 24.48 -7.38 27.62
CA ALA A 74 23.29 -8.10 27.18
C ALA A 74 22.78 -7.53 25.86
N THR A 75 23.65 -6.91 25.05
CA THR A 75 23.34 -6.42 23.71
C THR A 75 22.87 -7.55 22.80
N ALA A 76 23.38 -8.78 23.00
CA ALA A 76 22.86 -9.98 22.34
C ALA A 76 21.43 -10.40 22.79
N ARG A 77 20.93 -9.86 23.91
CA ARG A 77 19.63 -10.17 24.53
C ARG A 77 18.56 -9.11 24.34
N LEU A 78 18.87 -7.96 23.73
CA LEU A 78 17.84 -7.10 23.15
C LEU A 78 17.29 -7.80 21.90
N GLY A 79 16.46 -8.83 22.11
CA GLY A 79 15.69 -9.54 21.08
C GLY A 79 14.64 -8.67 20.39
N SER A 80 14.85 -7.36 20.35
CA SER A 80 14.00 -6.35 19.74
C SER A 80 14.86 -5.55 18.77
N CYS A 81 15.08 -6.10 17.57
CA CYS A 81 15.53 -5.33 16.39
C CYS A 81 14.41 -4.39 15.92
N SER A 82 13.86 -3.58 16.82
CA SER A 82 12.85 -2.59 16.47
C SER A 82 13.54 -1.38 15.84
N ILE A 83 12.86 -0.73 14.88
CA ILE A 83 13.37 0.50 14.24
C ILE A 83 13.75 1.55 15.30
N LEU A 84 12.97 1.67 16.38
CA LEU A 84 13.26 2.61 17.46
C LEU A 84 14.55 2.24 18.21
N THR A 85 14.73 0.96 18.52
CA THR A 85 15.96 0.45 19.14
C THR A 85 17.18 0.76 18.26
N LEU A 86 17.08 0.54 16.94
CA LEU A 86 18.14 0.85 15.98
C LEU A 86 18.44 2.34 15.86
N ILE A 87 17.43 3.21 15.94
CA ILE A 87 17.65 4.68 15.93
C ILE A 87 18.40 5.14 17.17
N LEU A 88 18.14 4.51 18.32
CA LEU A 88 18.65 4.94 19.62
C LEU A 88 19.97 4.25 20.02
N GLN A 89 20.35 3.16 19.37
CA GLN A 89 21.51 2.32 19.78
C GLN A 89 22.83 3.11 19.83
N ASP A 90 23.00 4.08 18.93
CA ASP A 90 24.24 4.86 18.79
C ASP A 90 24.18 6.21 19.54
N ALA A 91 23.07 6.49 20.22
CA ALA A 91 22.90 7.74 20.95
C ALA A 91 23.41 7.62 22.40
N ASN A 92 24.41 8.43 22.76
CA ASN A 92 24.90 8.51 24.14
C ASN A 92 23.91 9.23 25.07
N GLU A 93 23.21 10.23 24.54
CA GLU A 93 22.26 11.06 25.27
C GLU A 93 21.03 11.38 24.42
N LEU A 94 19.87 11.44 25.07
CA LEU A 94 18.60 11.77 24.42
C LEU A 94 18.39 13.29 24.41
N THR A 95 19.14 13.98 23.54
CA THR A 95 19.00 15.44 23.36
C THR A 95 17.62 15.81 22.80
N PRO A 96 17.14 17.05 22.99
CA PRO A 96 15.88 17.51 22.39
C PRO A 96 15.83 17.33 20.86
N ALA A 97 16.96 17.55 20.17
CA ALA A 97 17.05 17.37 18.72
C ALA A 97 16.90 15.90 18.29
N ILE A 98 17.50 14.96 19.03
CA ILE A 98 17.35 13.52 18.77
C ILE A 98 15.91 13.09 19.04
N MET A 99 15.32 13.55 20.15
CA MET A 99 13.93 13.29 20.50
C MET A 99 12.97 13.75 19.40
N ASP A 100 13.11 15.00 18.93
CA ASP A 100 12.23 15.58 17.92
C ASP A 100 12.35 14.85 16.58
N ARG A 101 13.59 14.59 16.12
CA ARG A 101 13.82 13.82 14.89
C ARG A 101 13.28 12.40 14.99
N THR A 102 13.49 11.73 16.11
CA THR A 102 12.98 10.37 16.34
C THR A 102 11.46 10.36 16.32
N CYS A 103 10.81 11.30 17.02
CA CYS A 103 9.36 11.47 16.98
C CYS A 103 8.83 11.63 15.55
N ASP A 104 9.47 12.48 14.73
CA ASP A 104 9.03 12.71 13.36
C ASP A 104 9.23 11.49 12.47
N GLN A 105 10.37 10.80 12.59
CA GLN A 105 10.62 9.55 11.84
C GLN A 105 9.63 8.44 12.22
N LEU A 106 9.32 8.27 13.52
CA LEU A 106 8.35 7.28 13.98
C LEU A 106 6.96 7.53 13.37
N LYS A 107 6.50 8.79 13.33
CA LYS A 107 5.22 9.13 12.68
C LYS A 107 5.24 8.80 11.20
N THR A 108 6.33 9.13 10.50
CA THR A 108 6.49 8.82 9.08
C THR A 108 6.46 7.32 8.83
N PHE A 109 7.18 6.51 9.63
CA PHE A 109 7.19 5.06 9.45
C PHE A 109 5.84 4.42 9.75
N LEU A 110 5.15 4.86 10.81
CA LEU A 110 3.81 4.37 11.15
C LEU A 110 2.81 4.66 10.02
N PHE A 111 2.87 5.85 9.42
CA PHE A 111 1.97 6.22 8.33
C PHE A 111 2.33 5.56 7.01
N ALA A 112 3.57 5.73 6.55
CA ALA A 112 3.98 5.25 5.25
C ALA A 112 3.97 3.72 5.16
N GLY A 113 4.36 3.02 6.22
CA GLY A 113 4.42 1.55 6.23
C GLY A 113 3.06 0.87 6.41
N HIS A 114 2.13 1.49 7.16
CA HIS A 114 0.84 0.86 7.45
C HIS A 114 -0.11 0.89 6.24
N ASP A 115 -0.39 2.08 5.70
CA ASP A 115 -1.45 2.24 4.70
C ASP A 115 -1.06 1.62 3.36
N THR A 116 0.20 1.75 2.94
CA THR A 116 0.66 1.23 1.65
C THR A 116 0.66 -0.31 1.62
N THR A 117 1.18 -0.96 2.67
CA THR A 117 1.17 -2.42 2.78
C THR A 117 -0.25 -2.96 2.95
N SER A 118 -1.12 -2.27 3.70
CA SER A 118 -2.53 -2.67 3.82
C SER A 118 -3.27 -2.63 2.49
N ILE A 119 -3.07 -1.59 1.68
CA ILE A 119 -3.64 -1.47 0.33
C ILE A 119 -3.13 -2.61 -0.56
N LEU A 120 -1.82 -2.87 -0.56
CA LEU A 120 -1.22 -4.00 -1.28
C LEU A 120 -1.90 -5.32 -0.90
N LEU A 121 -2.00 -5.62 0.39
CA LEU A 121 -2.60 -6.87 0.86
C LEU A 121 -4.08 -6.99 0.51
N GLN A 122 -4.85 -5.90 0.63
CA GLN A 122 -6.26 -5.87 0.25
C GLN A 122 -6.44 -6.23 -1.23
N TRP A 123 -5.65 -5.62 -2.12
CA TRP A 123 -5.70 -5.91 -3.55
C TRP A 123 -5.18 -7.30 -3.90
N ALA A 124 -4.14 -7.77 -3.22
CA ALA A 124 -3.61 -9.12 -3.44
C ALA A 124 -4.67 -10.16 -3.08
N LEU A 125 -5.33 -10.03 -1.93
CA LEU A 125 -6.41 -10.92 -1.51
C LEU A 125 -7.62 -10.84 -2.44
N TYR A 126 -7.97 -9.64 -2.91
CA TYR A 126 -9.04 -9.46 -3.89
C TYR A 126 -8.75 -10.17 -5.22
N GLU A 127 -7.58 -9.91 -5.82
CA GLU A 127 -7.19 -10.52 -7.09
C GLU A 127 -7.03 -12.04 -6.97
N LEU A 128 -6.48 -12.54 -5.87
CA LEU A 128 -6.42 -13.98 -5.60
C LEU A 128 -7.81 -14.59 -5.45
N SER A 129 -8.76 -13.91 -4.78
CA SER A 129 -10.13 -14.42 -4.59
C SER A 129 -10.90 -14.60 -5.91
N ARG A 130 -10.55 -13.83 -6.93
CA ARG A 130 -11.15 -13.91 -8.27
C ARG A 130 -10.30 -14.63 -9.30
N THR A 131 -9.13 -15.14 -8.94
CA THR A 131 -8.19 -15.80 -9.87
C THR A 131 -7.80 -17.18 -9.33
N PRO A 132 -8.65 -18.22 -9.51
CA PRO A 132 -8.45 -19.55 -8.94
C PRO A 132 -7.10 -20.16 -9.29
N ARG A 133 -6.66 -19.95 -10.54
CA ARG A 133 -5.36 -20.37 -11.04
C ARG A 133 -4.22 -19.87 -10.15
N ALA A 134 -4.23 -18.57 -9.83
CA ALA A 134 -3.21 -17.94 -9.01
C ALA A 134 -3.33 -18.35 -7.54
N MET A 135 -4.56 -18.45 -7.01
CA MET A 135 -4.79 -18.96 -5.65
C MET A 135 -4.27 -20.39 -5.46
N ASN A 136 -4.47 -21.26 -6.45
CA ASN A 136 -3.97 -22.64 -6.40
C ASN A 136 -2.44 -22.71 -6.54
N ALA A 137 -1.84 -21.86 -7.37
CA ALA A 137 -0.39 -21.80 -7.51
C ALA A 137 0.30 -21.28 -6.25
N ILE A 138 -0.19 -20.20 -5.63
CA ILE A 138 0.38 -19.67 -4.38
C ILE A 138 0.20 -20.66 -3.23
N ARG A 139 -0.96 -21.31 -3.09
CA ARG A 139 -1.17 -22.34 -2.05
C ARG A 139 -0.21 -23.51 -2.20
N ARG A 140 -0.06 -24.05 -3.42
CA ARG A 140 0.89 -25.14 -3.69
C ARG A 140 2.33 -24.77 -3.36
N GLU A 141 2.78 -23.57 -3.74
CA GLU A 141 4.11 -23.08 -3.35
C GLU A 141 4.27 -23.07 -1.83
N LEU A 142 3.30 -22.47 -1.13
CA LEU A 142 3.41 -22.26 0.30
C LEU A 142 3.26 -23.57 1.09
N ASP A 143 2.44 -24.51 0.63
CA ASP A 143 2.31 -25.84 1.24
C ASP A 143 3.58 -26.68 1.03
N TYR A 144 4.26 -26.51 -0.11
CA TYR A 144 5.57 -27.12 -0.32
C TYR A 144 6.63 -26.57 0.64
N ILE A 145 6.60 -25.27 0.95
CA ILE A 145 7.58 -24.61 1.83
C ILE A 145 7.27 -24.85 3.32
N PHE A 146 6.00 -24.75 3.71
CA PHE A 146 5.58 -24.72 5.12
C PHE A 146 4.89 -26.01 5.60
N GLY A 147 4.70 -26.99 4.71
CA GLY A 147 4.08 -28.27 5.04
C GLY A 147 2.56 -28.17 5.25
N PRO A 148 1.93 -29.11 5.97
CA PRO A 148 0.46 -29.17 6.11
C PRO A 148 -0.09 -28.27 7.23
N ASP A 149 0.72 -27.81 8.19
CA ASP A 149 0.24 -26.94 9.27
C ASP A 149 0.03 -25.51 8.76
N THR A 150 -1.24 -25.07 8.70
CA THR A 150 -1.66 -23.76 8.19
C THR A 150 -1.68 -22.67 9.26
N SER A 151 -1.25 -22.96 10.49
CA SER A 151 -1.22 -21.97 11.56
C SER A 151 -0.18 -20.87 11.29
N PRO A 152 -0.49 -19.59 11.57
CA PRO A 152 0.49 -18.50 11.44
C PRO A 152 1.76 -18.74 12.29
N SER A 153 1.61 -19.41 13.45
CA SER A 153 2.74 -19.77 14.31
C SER A 153 3.69 -20.75 13.63
N SER A 154 3.19 -21.71 12.85
CA SER A 154 4.04 -22.63 12.07
C SER A 154 4.89 -21.89 11.04
N VAL A 155 4.27 -20.98 10.27
CA VAL A 155 4.99 -20.12 9.31
C VAL A 155 6.08 -19.32 10.03
N GLY A 156 5.75 -18.70 11.16
CA GLY A 156 6.71 -17.95 11.98
C GLY A 156 7.87 -18.82 12.47
N ASN A 157 7.60 -20.00 13.02
CA ASN A 157 8.62 -20.92 13.53
C ASN A 157 9.57 -21.40 12.43
N ILE A 158 9.03 -21.77 11.26
CA ILE A 158 9.83 -22.22 10.12
C ILE A 158 10.73 -21.10 9.61
N LEU A 159 10.23 -19.85 9.53
CA LEU A 159 11.02 -18.72 9.03
C LEU A 159 12.02 -18.17 10.06
N LEU A 160 11.84 -18.47 11.34
CA LEU A 160 12.81 -18.17 12.39
C LEU A 160 13.86 -19.28 12.57
N SER A 161 13.74 -20.40 11.84
CA SER A 161 14.79 -21.43 11.79
C SER A 161 16.05 -20.94 11.07
N GLU A 162 17.16 -21.67 11.20
CA GLU A 162 18.44 -21.34 10.56
C GLU A 162 18.31 -21.16 9.04
N ASP A 163 17.46 -21.98 8.39
CA ASP A 163 17.21 -21.94 6.96
C ASP A 163 16.12 -20.94 6.53
N GLY A 164 15.48 -20.24 7.48
CA GLY A 164 14.33 -19.39 7.21
C GLY A 164 14.58 -18.29 6.16
N LYS A 165 15.79 -17.71 6.15
CA LYS A 165 16.20 -16.73 5.12
C LYS A 165 16.25 -17.34 3.73
N ALA A 166 16.74 -18.59 3.61
CA ALA A 166 16.76 -19.30 2.34
C ALA A 166 15.33 -19.65 1.89
N LEU A 167 14.44 -20.01 2.82
CA LEU A 167 13.04 -20.30 2.53
C LEU A 167 12.29 -19.07 1.99
N LEU A 168 12.57 -17.86 2.50
CA LEU A 168 12.01 -16.62 1.95
C LEU A 168 12.33 -16.43 0.46
N SER A 169 13.51 -16.86 0.02
CA SER A 169 13.91 -16.79 -1.40
C SER A 169 13.18 -17.79 -2.30
N LYS A 170 12.62 -18.86 -1.71
CA LYS A 170 11.82 -19.87 -2.42
C LYS A 170 10.37 -19.44 -2.65
N MET A 171 9.91 -18.35 -2.04
CA MET A 171 8.55 -17.79 -2.22
C MET A 171 8.44 -16.96 -3.52
N GLN A 172 8.77 -17.58 -4.65
CA GLN A 172 8.91 -16.94 -5.96
C GLN A 172 7.56 -16.52 -6.53
N TYR A 173 6.58 -17.42 -6.53
CA TYR A 173 5.21 -17.17 -6.94
C TYR A 173 4.51 -16.17 -6.01
N THR A 174 4.71 -16.28 -4.70
CA THR A 174 4.21 -15.29 -3.74
C THR A 174 4.79 -13.89 -4.04
N SER A 175 6.09 -13.82 -4.37
CA SER A 175 6.73 -12.55 -4.79
C SER A 175 6.15 -12.04 -6.11
N ALA A 176 5.86 -12.93 -7.05
CA ALA A 176 5.24 -12.60 -8.33
C ALA A 176 3.82 -12.04 -8.15
N VAL A 177 3.02 -12.62 -7.24
CA VAL A 177 1.70 -12.10 -6.85
C VAL A 177 1.83 -10.68 -6.31
N ILE A 178 2.75 -10.43 -5.37
CA ILE A 178 2.98 -9.10 -4.81
C ILE A 178 3.39 -8.10 -5.89
N LYS A 179 4.30 -8.48 -6.79
CA LYS A 179 4.77 -7.60 -7.88
C LYS A 179 3.65 -7.25 -8.84
N GLU A 180 2.78 -8.20 -9.18
CA GLU A 180 1.66 -7.97 -10.07
C GLU A 180 0.57 -7.14 -9.42
N THR A 181 0.29 -7.37 -8.13
CA THR A 181 -0.61 -6.51 -7.37
C THR A 181 -0.10 -5.07 -7.33
N LEU A 182 1.19 -4.85 -7.07
CA LEU A 182 1.78 -3.50 -7.09
C LEU A 182 1.83 -2.85 -8.48
N ARG A 183 1.84 -3.66 -9.54
CA ARG A 183 1.76 -3.20 -10.92
C ARG A 183 0.37 -2.65 -11.23
N LEU A 184 -0.66 -3.44 -10.94
CA LEU A 184 -2.04 -3.05 -11.18
C LEU A 184 -2.54 -2.02 -10.16
N TYR A 185 -2.16 -2.15 -8.89
CA TYR A 185 -2.73 -1.35 -7.80
C TYR A 185 -1.63 -0.66 -6.99
N PRO A 186 -0.82 0.21 -7.61
CA PRO A 186 0.20 0.96 -6.89
C PRO A 186 -0.49 1.80 -5.79
N PRO A 187 -0.07 1.67 -4.51
CA PRO A 187 -0.72 2.39 -3.41
C PRO A 187 -0.56 3.91 -3.47
N SER A 188 0.47 4.40 -4.17
CA SER A 188 0.80 5.82 -4.21
C SER A 188 1.43 6.23 -5.55
N GLY A 189 1.35 7.52 -5.85
CA GLY A 189 2.08 8.20 -6.92
C GLY A 189 2.88 9.37 -6.35
N SER A 190 3.87 9.86 -7.10
CA SER A 190 4.73 10.94 -6.63
C SER A 190 4.57 12.21 -7.47
N ALA A 191 4.55 13.38 -6.80
CA ALA A 191 4.52 14.68 -7.45
C ALA A 191 5.83 15.44 -7.22
N ARG A 192 6.32 16.18 -8.22
CA ARG A 192 7.50 17.04 -8.13
C ARG A 192 7.19 18.40 -8.74
N TYR A 193 7.50 19.46 -8.02
CA TYR A 193 7.45 20.81 -8.58
C TYR A 193 8.76 21.07 -9.33
N SER A 194 8.66 21.47 -10.59
CA SER A 194 9.78 22.00 -11.34
C SER A 194 9.92 23.48 -11.02
N GLU A 195 11.03 23.88 -10.43
CA GLU A 195 11.25 25.29 -10.08
C GLU A 195 11.34 26.16 -11.34
N ARG A 196 10.88 27.40 -11.24
CA ARG A 196 11.03 28.36 -12.35
C ARG A 196 12.51 28.68 -12.54
N GLY A 197 12.99 28.56 -13.78
CA GLY A 197 14.41 28.73 -14.10
C GLY A 197 15.24 27.46 -13.93
N SER A 198 14.62 26.31 -13.62
CA SER A 198 15.34 25.03 -13.56
C SER A 198 15.82 24.56 -14.93
N GLY A 199 15.14 25.01 -16.00
CA GLY A 199 15.44 24.58 -17.37
C GLY A 199 15.08 23.11 -17.62
N LEU A 200 14.29 22.48 -16.74
CA LEU A 200 13.88 21.09 -16.93
C LEU A 200 12.99 20.98 -18.17
N THR A 201 13.40 20.11 -19.09
CA THR A 201 12.66 19.84 -20.31
C THR A 201 12.33 18.36 -20.45
N LEU A 202 11.13 18.07 -20.95
CA LEU A 202 10.70 16.72 -21.31
C LEU A 202 10.73 16.57 -22.83
N ARG A 203 11.27 15.46 -23.33
CA ARG A 203 11.18 15.08 -24.74
C ARG A 203 9.82 14.43 -25.00
N LEU A 204 9.04 15.04 -25.87
CA LEU A 204 7.73 14.53 -26.29
C LEU A 204 7.90 13.44 -27.37
N PRO A 205 6.88 12.59 -27.61
CA PRO A 205 6.94 11.53 -28.62
C PRO A 205 7.28 12.02 -30.03
N ASN A 206 6.93 13.26 -30.38
CA ASN A 206 7.27 13.89 -31.65
C ASN A 206 8.67 14.53 -31.72
N GLY A 207 9.52 14.25 -30.73
CA GLY A 207 10.90 14.74 -30.68
C GLY A 207 11.07 16.18 -30.18
N ARG A 208 9.98 16.94 -29.99
CA ARG A 208 10.04 18.29 -29.41
C ARG A 208 10.35 18.24 -27.92
N PHE A 209 10.95 19.32 -27.42
CA PHE A 209 11.18 19.52 -26.00
C PHE A 209 10.14 20.47 -25.41
N CYS A 210 9.62 20.14 -24.23
CA CYS A 210 8.69 20.95 -23.47
C CYS A 210 9.35 21.37 -22.16
N CYS A 211 9.53 22.68 -21.95
CA CYS A 211 9.95 23.20 -20.66
C CYS A 211 8.80 23.07 -19.66
N VAL A 212 9.09 22.47 -18.51
CA VAL A 212 8.09 22.19 -17.46
C VAL A 212 8.31 23.04 -16.21
N ASP A 213 9.11 24.10 -16.32
CA ASP A 213 9.33 25.08 -15.26
C ASP A 213 8.01 25.65 -14.74
N GLY A 214 7.88 25.70 -13.42
CA GLY A 214 6.67 26.13 -12.74
C GLY A 214 5.52 25.12 -12.75
N MET A 215 5.71 23.92 -13.32
CA MET A 215 4.70 22.86 -13.33
C MET A 215 4.91 21.86 -12.20
N VAL A 216 3.81 21.23 -11.74
CA VAL A 216 3.87 20.03 -10.90
C VAL A 216 3.78 18.82 -11.80
N LEU A 217 4.87 18.07 -11.87
CA LEU A 217 4.95 16.79 -12.57
C LEU A 217 4.41 15.69 -11.64
N TYR A 218 3.32 15.06 -12.04
CA TYR A 218 2.75 13.93 -11.32
C TYR A 218 3.03 12.62 -12.06
N ASN A 219 3.76 11.72 -11.40
CA ASN A 219 4.02 10.38 -11.91
C ASN A 219 2.82 9.49 -11.60
N CYS A 220 1.97 9.25 -12.60
CA CYS A 220 0.83 8.37 -12.47
C CYS A 220 1.26 6.90 -12.63
N ALA A 221 1.66 6.27 -11.53
CA ALA A 221 2.11 4.88 -11.51
C ALA A 221 1.08 3.91 -12.12
N THR A 222 -0.22 4.15 -11.92
CA THR A 222 -1.31 3.34 -12.48
C THR A 222 -1.28 3.28 -14.00
N ILE A 223 -0.97 4.40 -14.67
CA ILE A 223 -0.87 4.50 -16.13
C ILE A 223 0.45 3.92 -16.60
N ILE A 224 1.57 4.31 -15.98
CA ILE A 224 2.91 3.85 -16.34
C ILE A 224 3.00 2.31 -16.26
N GLN A 225 2.44 1.72 -15.20
CA GLN A 225 2.48 0.27 -14.98
C GLN A 225 1.42 -0.51 -15.78
N ARG A 226 0.69 0.17 -16.68
CA ARG A 226 -0.23 -0.41 -17.66
C ARG A 226 0.07 0.05 -19.08
N ASP A 227 1.29 0.51 -19.34
CA ASP A 227 1.72 0.85 -20.69
C ASP A 227 1.75 -0.42 -21.55
N GLU A 228 0.93 -0.46 -22.60
CA GLU A 228 0.84 -1.58 -23.53
C GLU A 228 2.16 -1.88 -24.22
N THR A 229 2.96 -0.84 -24.48
CA THR A 229 4.29 -1.01 -25.09
C THR A 229 5.27 -1.76 -24.18
N MET A 230 4.98 -1.83 -22.87
CA MET A 230 5.81 -2.50 -21.88
C MET A 230 5.22 -3.83 -21.40
N TYR A 231 3.89 -3.95 -21.33
CA TYR A 231 3.20 -5.10 -20.74
C TYR A 231 2.37 -5.92 -21.74
N GLY A 232 2.29 -5.49 -23.00
CA GLY A 232 1.54 -6.13 -24.07
C GLY A 232 0.03 -6.09 -23.85
N GLU A 233 -0.69 -6.95 -24.57
CA GLU A 233 -2.15 -7.05 -24.51
C GLU A 233 -2.66 -7.39 -23.10
N SER A 234 -1.87 -8.13 -22.32
CA SER A 234 -2.17 -8.52 -20.93
C SER A 234 -1.92 -7.41 -19.90
N LYS A 235 -1.73 -6.15 -20.32
CA LYS A 235 -1.47 -5.00 -19.43
C LYS A 235 -2.54 -4.78 -18.36
N ASP A 236 -3.79 -5.15 -18.62
CA ASP A 236 -4.90 -4.98 -17.68
C ASP A 236 -5.25 -6.26 -16.91
N GLU A 237 -4.57 -7.37 -17.21
CA GLU A 237 -4.79 -8.67 -16.58
C GLU A 237 -3.94 -8.85 -15.32
N PHE A 238 -4.46 -9.57 -14.33
CA PHE A 238 -3.66 -10.02 -13.19
C PHE A 238 -2.93 -11.32 -13.56
N ALA A 239 -1.69 -11.19 -14.01
CA ALA A 239 -0.85 -12.31 -14.45
C ALA A 239 0.47 -12.35 -13.67
N PRO A 240 0.49 -12.86 -12.41
CA PRO A 240 1.73 -13.04 -11.63
C PRO A 240 2.84 -13.74 -12.42
N GLU A 241 2.47 -14.67 -13.28
CA GLU A 241 3.34 -15.47 -14.14
C GLU A 241 4.35 -14.65 -14.93
N ARG A 242 4.01 -13.41 -15.29
CA ARG A 242 4.90 -12.55 -16.09
C ARG A 242 6.23 -12.27 -15.41
N TRP A 243 6.29 -12.44 -14.09
CA TRP A 243 7.45 -12.18 -13.25
C TRP A 243 8.35 -13.41 -13.05
N LEU A 244 7.90 -14.58 -13.52
CA LEU A 244 8.60 -15.84 -13.34
C LEU A 244 9.61 -16.10 -14.47
N ARG A 245 10.64 -16.88 -14.14
CA ARG A 245 11.53 -17.50 -15.11
C ARG A 245 10.89 -18.78 -15.68
N ASP A 246 11.41 -19.29 -16.80
CA ASP A 246 10.83 -20.47 -17.46
C ASP A 246 10.80 -21.72 -16.57
N ASP A 247 11.84 -21.94 -15.77
CA ASP A 247 11.92 -23.03 -14.78
C ASP A 247 10.82 -22.90 -13.71
N GLU A 248 10.64 -21.69 -13.20
CA GLU A 248 9.62 -21.37 -12.18
C GLU A 248 8.21 -21.49 -12.75
N LEU A 249 7.99 -20.99 -13.97
CA LEU A 249 6.72 -21.06 -14.66
C LEU A 249 6.28 -22.51 -14.87
N ASN A 250 7.18 -23.36 -15.36
CA ASN A 250 6.90 -24.79 -15.56
C ASN A 250 6.52 -25.47 -14.22
N MET A 251 7.16 -25.09 -13.11
CA MET A 251 6.86 -25.64 -11.79
C MET A 251 5.43 -25.28 -11.33
N HIS A 252 4.98 -24.05 -11.59
CA HIS A 252 3.67 -23.57 -11.11
C HIS A 252 2.52 -23.80 -12.10
N LEU A 253 2.77 -23.93 -13.40
CA LEU A 253 1.73 -24.02 -14.44
C LEU A 253 1.70 -25.34 -15.21
N SER A 254 2.53 -26.34 -14.90
CA SER A 254 2.63 -27.62 -15.65
C SER A 254 1.32 -28.37 -15.95
N GLN A 255 0.20 -27.99 -15.33
CA GLN A 255 -1.12 -28.59 -15.53
C GLN A 255 -2.15 -27.66 -16.22
N ASN A 256 -1.80 -26.42 -16.56
CA ASN A 256 -2.71 -25.47 -17.21
C ASN A 256 -2.58 -25.49 -18.74
N LYS A 257 -3.72 -25.51 -19.43
CA LYS A 257 -3.80 -25.43 -20.91
C LYS A 257 -3.23 -24.11 -21.46
N ASP A 258 -3.19 -23.07 -20.65
CA ASP A 258 -2.77 -21.71 -21.02
C ASP A 258 -1.27 -21.43 -20.78
N HIS A 259 -0.45 -22.49 -20.66
CA HIS A 259 0.99 -22.35 -20.39
C HIS A 259 1.71 -21.43 -21.40
N ASP A 260 1.33 -21.50 -22.68
CA ASP A 260 1.96 -20.72 -23.75
C ASP A 260 1.59 -19.24 -23.69
N ARG A 261 0.34 -18.92 -23.33
CA ARG A 261 -0.13 -17.54 -23.16
C ARG A 261 0.64 -16.79 -22.08
N TYR A 262 0.89 -17.41 -20.94
CA TYR A 262 1.63 -16.77 -19.84
C TYR A 262 3.13 -16.68 -20.11
N ARG A 263 3.69 -17.54 -20.97
CA ARG A 263 5.04 -17.37 -21.51
C ARG A 263 5.15 -16.12 -22.38
N GLU A 264 4.19 -15.92 -23.28
CA GLU A 264 4.14 -14.74 -24.15
C GLU A 264 3.92 -13.44 -23.36
N ALA A 265 3.17 -13.50 -22.26
CA ALA A 265 2.95 -12.38 -21.35
C ALA A 265 4.16 -12.03 -20.45
N ARG A 266 5.29 -12.71 -20.59
CA ARG A 266 6.48 -12.47 -19.76
C ARG A 266 6.95 -11.03 -19.86
N PHE A 267 7.33 -10.46 -18.72
CA PHE A 267 7.85 -9.09 -18.71
C PHE A 267 9.27 -9.04 -19.29
N VAL A 268 9.42 -8.41 -20.46
CA VAL A 268 10.71 -8.19 -21.15
C VAL A 268 11.12 -6.70 -21.16
N GLY A 269 10.35 -5.85 -20.48
CA GLY A 269 10.62 -4.42 -20.40
C GLY A 269 11.84 -4.06 -19.56
N PRO A 270 12.33 -2.80 -19.64
CA PRO A 270 13.41 -2.33 -18.79
C PRO A 270 12.99 -2.39 -17.31
N PRO A 271 13.92 -2.63 -16.36
CA PRO A 271 13.59 -2.66 -14.92
C PRO A 271 12.86 -1.40 -14.42
N SER A 272 13.03 -0.27 -15.11
CA SER A 272 12.34 0.99 -14.82
C SER A 272 10.88 1.05 -15.28
N ALA A 273 10.30 0.03 -15.92
CA ALA A 273 8.87 0.01 -16.22
C ALA A 273 8.02 -0.48 -15.03
N TRP A 274 8.63 -1.23 -14.10
CA TRP A 274 8.02 -1.60 -12.82
C TRP A 274 8.55 -0.69 -11.71
N ARG A 275 7.73 0.26 -11.25
CA ARG A 275 8.16 1.34 -10.34
C ARG A 275 7.20 1.63 -9.17
N PRO A 276 6.65 0.62 -8.48
CA PRO A 276 5.76 0.89 -7.34
C PRO A 276 6.48 1.53 -6.14
N PHE A 277 7.81 1.40 -6.07
CA PHE A 277 8.65 2.00 -5.02
C PHE A 277 9.42 3.24 -5.50
N GLU A 278 9.13 3.72 -6.71
CA GLU A 278 9.85 4.80 -7.40
C GLU A 278 11.36 4.56 -7.54
N ARG A 279 12.08 5.52 -8.13
CA ARG A 279 13.54 5.47 -8.30
C ARG A 279 14.18 6.83 -8.04
N GLY A 280 15.46 6.83 -7.71
CA GLY A 280 16.27 8.02 -7.47
C GLY A 280 16.34 8.38 -5.99
N PRO A 281 16.78 9.61 -5.64
CA PRO A 281 17.04 10.02 -4.25
C PRO A 281 15.83 10.01 -3.31
N ARG A 282 14.62 9.77 -3.85
CA ARG A 282 13.35 9.72 -3.13
C ARG A 282 12.64 8.38 -3.33
N ASN A 283 13.38 7.32 -3.67
CA ASN A 283 12.83 5.96 -3.72
C ASN A 283 12.39 5.50 -2.33
N CYS A 284 11.51 4.50 -2.28
CA CYS A 284 10.99 3.99 -1.02
C CYS A 284 12.10 3.28 -0.22
N ILE A 285 12.39 3.78 0.97
CA ILE A 285 13.31 3.13 1.91
C ILE A 285 12.73 1.86 2.54
N GLY A 286 11.39 1.73 2.57
CA GLY A 286 10.66 0.62 3.17
C GLY A 286 10.42 -0.56 2.23
N GLN A 287 10.97 -0.56 1.01
CA GLN A 287 10.69 -1.57 -0.01
C GLN A 287 10.96 -3.00 0.49
N GLU A 288 12.13 -3.26 1.06
CA GLU A 288 12.48 -4.61 1.54
C GLU A 288 11.57 -5.09 2.67
N LEU A 289 11.27 -4.19 3.61
CA LEU A 289 10.36 -4.50 4.71
C LEU A 289 8.96 -4.82 4.19
N ALA A 290 8.41 -4.00 3.28
CA ALA A 290 7.09 -4.22 2.69
C ALA A 290 7.01 -5.54 1.92
N MET A 291 8.04 -5.89 1.16
CA MET A 291 8.10 -7.16 0.43
C MET A 291 8.21 -8.38 1.36
N ILE A 292 8.91 -8.26 2.49
CA ILE A 292 8.96 -9.32 3.51
C ILE A 292 7.61 -9.43 4.21
N GLU A 293 7.07 -8.33 4.73
CA GLU A 293 5.79 -8.31 5.44
C GLU A 293 4.65 -8.87 4.59
N ALA A 294 4.56 -8.46 3.32
CA ALA A 294 3.53 -8.96 2.41
C ALA A 294 3.64 -10.47 2.18
N ARG A 295 4.86 -11.00 1.98
CA ARG A 295 5.08 -12.45 1.84
C ARG A 295 4.65 -13.21 3.09
N LEU A 296 5.06 -12.73 4.27
CA LEU A 296 4.73 -13.36 5.55
C LEU A 296 3.23 -13.39 5.80
N ILE A 297 2.56 -12.27 5.55
CA ILE A 297 1.12 -12.14 5.78
C ILE A 297 0.37 -13.03 4.79
N LEU A 298 0.70 -12.97 3.49
CA LEU A 298 0.09 -13.86 2.50
C LEU A 298 0.28 -15.33 2.87
N ALA A 299 1.51 -15.75 3.21
CA ALA A 299 1.79 -17.11 3.65
C ALA A 299 0.94 -17.56 4.85
N SER A 300 0.66 -16.64 5.78
CA SER A 300 -0.10 -16.91 7.00
C SER A 300 -1.61 -16.97 6.79
N VAL A 301 -2.14 -16.31 5.74
CA VAL A 301 -3.60 -16.17 5.56
C VAL A 301 -4.14 -16.98 4.39
N VAL A 302 -3.43 -17.06 3.25
CA VAL A 302 -3.97 -17.68 2.03
C VAL A 302 -4.09 -19.20 2.13
N ARG A 303 -3.27 -19.83 2.98
CA ARG A 303 -3.33 -21.27 3.26
C ARG A 303 -4.47 -21.65 4.21
N ARG A 304 -5.00 -20.68 4.96
CA ARG A 304 -5.95 -20.93 6.05
C ARG A 304 -7.39 -20.55 5.71
N TYR A 305 -7.55 -19.55 4.85
CA TYR A 305 -8.86 -18.97 4.55
C TYR A 305 -9.12 -18.98 3.05
N ASP A 306 -10.36 -19.26 2.69
CA ASP A 306 -10.92 -18.88 1.40
C ASP A 306 -11.48 -17.46 1.49
N PHE A 307 -11.22 -16.66 0.47
CA PHE A 307 -11.60 -15.26 0.43
C PHE A 307 -12.75 -15.08 -0.56
N VAL A 308 -13.77 -14.33 -0.14
CA VAL A 308 -14.90 -13.97 -0.99
C VAL A 308 -15.14 -12.47 -0.86
N LYS A 309 -15.19 -11.76 -1.99
CA LYS A 309 -15.53 -10.34 -2.00
C LYS A 309 -17.05 -10.17 -1.90
N VAL A 310 -17.52 -9.46 -0.88
CA VAL A 310 -18.93 -9.09 -0.71
C VAL A 310 -19.15 -7.62 -1.11
N GLY A 311 -20.23 -7.33 -1.84
CA GLY A 311 -20.60 -5.97 -2.26
C GLY A 311 -19.91 -5.52 -3.56
N LEU A 312 -19.33 -4.32 -3.57
CA LEU A 312 -18.64 -3.80 -4.77
C LEU A 312 -17.50 -4.74 -5.19
N GLY A 313 -17.41 -5.11 -6.47
CA GLY A 313 -16.45 -6.09 -6.98
C GLY A 313 -16.75 -7.54 -6.57
N GLU A 314 -17.94 -7.84 -6.08
CA GLU A 314 -18.38 -9.24 -5.89
C GLU A 314 -18.36 -9.99 -7.22
N ILE A 315 -18.06 -11.29 -7.15
CA ILE A 315 -18.04 -12.20 -8.29
C ILE A 315 -19.46 -12.33 -8.90
N THR A 316 -19.53 -12.34 -10.23
CA THR A 316 -20.75 -12.64 -10.97
C THR A 316 -20.98 -14.14 -11.00
N MET A 317 -22.22 -14.57 -10.75
CA MET A 317 -22.62 -15.98 -10.88
C MET A 317 -23.31 -16.20 -12.23
N ASP A 318 -23.09 -17.35 -12.84
CA ASP A 318 -23.78 -17.81 -14.05
C ASP A 318 -25.20 -18.31 -13.75
N GLU A 319 -25.91 -18.75 -14.79
CA GLU A 319 -27.29 -19.26 -14.69
C GLU A 319 -27.42 -20.50 -13.77
N ASN A 320 -26.32 -21.23 -13.55
CA ASN A 320 -26.25 -22.42 -12.70
C ASN A 320 -25.78 -22.09 -11.27
N GLY A 321 -25.56 -20.81 -10.95
CA GLY A 321 -25.05 -20.37 -9.66
C GLY A 321 -23.56 -20.62 -9.43
N GLN A 322 -22.79 -20.87 -10.50
CA GLN A 322 -21.32 -21.00 -10.44
C GLN A 322 -20.63 -19.67 -10.77
N PRO A 323 -19.43 -19.42 -10.24
CA PRO A 323 -18.64 -18.24 -10.63
C PRO A 323 -18.41 -18.16 -12.15
N ALA A 324 -18.88 -17.08 -12.78
CA ALA A 324 -18.67 -16.86 -14.22
C ALA A 324 -17.20 -16.52 -14.49
N LEU A 325 -16.56 -17.22 -15.42
CA LEU A 325 -15.19 -16.96 -15.86
C LEU A 325 -15.18 -16.04 -17.08
N ASN A 326 -14.26 -15.09 -17.11
CA ASN A 326 -13.96 -14.29 -18.30
C ASN A 326 -12.99 -15.02 -19.24
N SER A 327 -12.66 -14.38 -20.38
CA SER A 327 -11.68 -14.85 -21.36
C SER A 327 -10.23 -15.00 -20.84
N HIS A 328 -9.98 -14.67 -19.58
CA HIS A 328 -8.66 -14.64 -18.97
C HIS A 328 -8.54 -15.55 -17.73
N ASP A 329 -9.44 -16.54 -17.59
CA ASP A 329 -9.50 -17.45 -16.44
C ASP A 329 -9.63 -16.74 -15.08
N GLN A 330 -10.24 -15.55 -15.09
CA GLN A 330 -10.60 -14.82 -13.87
C GLN A 330 -12.10 -14.76 -13.74
N TYR A 331 -12.59 -14.84 -12.51
CA TYR A 331 -14.00 -14.64 -12.25
C TYR A 331 -14.41 -13.21 -12.61
N GLU A 332 -15.52 -13.09 -13.35
CA GLU A 332 -16.17 -11.82 -13.64
C GLU A 332 -16.69 -11.19 -12.35
N THR A 333 -16.79 -9.86 -12.36
CA THR A 333 -17.18 -9.09 -11.16
C THR A 333 -18.28 -8.11 -11.50
N LYS A 334 -19.27 -7.98 -10.60
CA LYS A 334 -20.44 -7.09 -10.75
C LYS A 334 -20.06 -5.62 -10.95
N SER A 335 -18.90 -5.19 -10.44
CA SER A 335 -18.37 -3.85 -10.67
C SER A 335 -16.85 -3.85 -10.71
N LYS A 336 -16.28 -2.93 -11.49
CA LYS A 336 -14.84 -2.74 -11.56
C LYS A 336 -14.36 -1.86 -10.41
N LEU A 337 -13.31 -2.31 -9.72
CA LEU A 337 -12.72 -1.60 -8.58
C LEU A 337 -11.46 -0.83 -9.02
N TYR A 338 -11.20 0.30 -8.38
CA TYR A 338 -10.03 1.13 -8.61
C TYR A 338 -9.52 1.77 -7.31
N ASN A 339 -8.24 2.11 -7.25
CA ASN A 339 -7.71 3.01 -6.22
C ASN A 339 -8.26 4.42 -6.45
N VAL A 340 -8.86 5.01 -5.42
CA VAL A 340 -9.35 6.39 -5.46
C VAL A 340 -8.39 7.26 -4.67
N ILE A 341 -7.76 8.24 -5.33
CA ILE A 341 -6.97 9.29 -4.69
C ILE A 341 -7.69 10.60 -4.91
N THR A 342 -8.28 11.14 -3.85
CA THR A 342 -8.98 12.42 -3.90
C THR A 342 -8.02 13.53 -3.51
N SER A 343 -7.60 14.33 -4.49
CA SER A 343 -6.82 15.54 -4.27
C SER A 343 -7.74 16.73 -4.35
N PHE A 344 -7.59 17.69 -3.42
CA PHE A 344 -8.43 18.86 -3.45
C PHE A 344 -7.62 20.15 -3.37
N PRO A 345 -7.88 21.14 -4.24
CA PRO A 345 -7.18 22.41 -4.21
C PRO A 345 -7.57 23.21 -2.97
N VAL A 346 -6.57 23.66 -2.22
CA VAL A 346 -6.73 24.63 -1.14
C VAL A 346 -6.42 26.02 -1.72
N PRO A 347 -7.38 26.94 -1.84
CA PRO A 347 -7.04 28.32 -2.17
C PRO A 347 -6.17 28.92 -1.07
N ARG A 348 -5.01 29.49 -1.43
CA ARG A 348 -4.17 30.25 -0.50
C ARG A 348 -4.98 31.45 0.03
N PRO A 349 -5.15 31.64 1.34
CA PRO A 349 -5.79 32.84 1.85
C PRO A 349 -4.89 34.06 1.55
N ALA A 350 -5.49 35.13 1.04
CA ALA A 350 -4.81 36.38 0.67
C ALA A 350 -4.31 37.21 1.87
N PHE A 351 -4.39 36.71 3.10
CA PHE A 351 -3.84 37.35 4.28
C PHE A 351 -3.22 36.29 5.21
N ALA A 352 -2.07 36.62 5.79
CA ALA A 352 -1.22 35.75 6.56
C ALA A 352 -1.96 34.96 7.65
N PHE A 353 -2.25 33.69 7.40
CA PHE A 353 -2.19 32.58 8.35
C PHE A 353 -2.13 31.27 7.54
N CYS A 354 -0.96 30.65 7.55
CA CYS A 354 -0.63 29.43 6.80
C CYS A 354 -1.47 28.22 7.27
N TRP A 355 -2.51 27.79 6.55
CA TRP A 355 -3.12 26.46 6.72
C TRP A 355 -3.70 25.88 5.41
N LEU A 356 -3.28 24.65 5.09
CA LEU A 356 -3.76 23.81 3.97
C LEU A 356 -5.12 23.15 4.31
N THR A 357 -6.17 23.36 3.50
CA THR A 357 -7.52 22.75 3.60
C THR A 357 -8.15 22.37 2.25
N SER A 358 -8.51 21.11 2.09
CA SER A 358 -8.83 20.38 0.85
C SER A 358 -10.38 20.20 0.66
N CYS A 359 -11.03 20.56 -0.47
CA CYS A 359 -12.46 20.24 -0.86
C CYS A 359 -12.78 20.13 -2.41
N VAL A 360 -13.75 19.25 -2.81
CA VAL A 360 -13.96 18.58 -4.15
C VAL A 360 -15.14 19.21 -4.87
N GLU A 361 -15.15 19.15 -6.20
CA GLU A 361 -16.41 19.10 -6.97
C GLU A 361 -16.30 18.25 -8.25
N ASP A 362 -17.47 17.80 -8.69
CA ASP A 362 -17.82 16.79 -9.68
C ASP A 362 -17.55 17.25 -11.13
N VAL A 363 -16.98 16.38 -11.98
CA VAL A 363 -16.72 16.68 -13.39
C VAL A 363 -17.70 15.90 -14.25
N THR A 364 -18.88 16.49 -14.49
CA THR A 364 -19.58 16.28 -15.76
C THR A 364 -19.49 17.58 -16.56
N GLY A 365 -18.66 17.55 -17.59
CA GLY A 365 -18.49 18.68 -18.49
C GLY A 365 -19.76 18.86 -19.33
N ASN A 366 -20.50 19.94 -19.07
CA ASN A 366 -21.14 20.68 -20.15
C ASN A 366 -21.30 22.14 -19.75
N SER A 367 -20.47 23.00 -20.32
CA SER A 367 -20.60 24.44 -20.19
C SER A 367 -21.86 24.91 -20.93
N LYS A 368 -22.89 25.31 -20.18
CA LYS A 368 -23.80 26.42 -20.52
C LYS A 368 -24.60 26.79 -19.28
N THR A 369 -24.45 28.04 -18.87
CA THR A 369 -25.13 28.68 -17.75
C THR A 369 -26.65 28.53 -17.84
N HIS A 370 -27.26 27.78 -16.95
CA HIS A 370 -28.67 27.93 -16.57
C HIS A 370 -28.84 27.61 -15.07
N ARG A 371 -29.44 28.57 -14.38
CA ARG A 371 -29.84 28.54 -12.97
C ARG A 371 -30.92 27.45 -12.82
N TRP A 372 -30.72 26.46 -11.96
CA TRP A 372 -31.70 25.40 -11.68
C TRP A 372 -32.11 25.43 -10.20
N ASP A 373 -33.42 25.55 -10.00
CA ASP A 373 -34.13 25.59 -8.73
C ASP A 373 -34.12 24.23 -8.01
N GLU A 374 -34.05 24.27 -6.68
CA GLU A 374 -33.68 23.18 -5.78
C GLU A 374 -34.81 22.18 -5.40
N ASN A 375 -35.90 22.06 -6.18
CA ASN A 375 -37.12 21.39 -5.69
C ASN A 375 -37.53 20.05 -6.34
N GLU A 376 -36.66 19.32 -7.07
CA GLU A 376 -37.08 18.07 -7.76
C GLU A 376 -36.42 16.75 -7.30
N SER A 377 -35.63 16.72 -6.21
CA SER A 377 -34.95 15.47 -5.80
C SER A 377 -35.63 14.64 -4.69
N GLU A 378 -36.80 15.04 -4.18
CA GLU A 378 -37.46 14.31 -3.09
C GLU A 378 -38.57 13.31 -3.54
N ALA A 379 -38.90 13.24 -4.84
CA ALA A 379 -40.04 12.46 -5.32
C ALA A 379 -39.75 11.09 -5.96
N LYS A 380 -38.48 10.63 -6.07
CA LYS A 380 -38.15 9.33 -6.72
C LYS A 380 -37.43 8.30 -5.83
N ARG A 381 -37.69 8.32 -4.52
CA ARG A 381 -37.24 7.28 -3.57
C ARG A 381 -38.35 6.30 -3.11
N LYS A 382 -39.47 6.24 -3.82
CA LYS A 382 -40.50 5.21 -3.63
C LYS A 382 -41.08 4.75 -4.97
N SER A 383 -40.44 3.78 -5.61
CA SER A 383 -41.06 2.68 -6.37
C SER A 383 -40.01 1.90 -7.17
N VAL A 384 -40.15 0.57 -7.10
CA VAL A 384 -39.34 -0.52 -7.66
C VAL A 384 -38.15 -0.95 -6.80
#